data_AF-A0A6N6S3P9-F1
#
_entry.id   AF-A0A6N6S3P9-F1
#
_cell.length_a   1.000
_cell.length_b   1.000
_cell.length_c   1.000
_cell.angle_alpha   90.00
_cell.angle_beta   90.00
_cell.angle_gamma   90.00
#
_symmetry.space_group_name_H-M   'P 1'
#
loop_
_entity.id
_entity.type
_entity.pdbx_description
1 polymer ?
#
loop_
_entity_poly.entity_id
_entity_poly.type
_entity_poly.pdbx_seq_one_letter_code
_entity_poly.pdbx_strand_id
1 'polypeptide(L)'
;MAEYAHPEVLVSTDWVSQHTNDPDIRIVESDEDVLLYEVGHIEGAVKIDWQTDLQDQLIRDYIDKAKFEKLLSEKGIANDTTVVFYGDKNNWWACYAYWVFKLFGHEKAVVMNGGRQKWVEEGRPLTKDVPSYPKTSYKVS
;
A
#
# COMPACT_ATOMS: atom_id res chain seq x y z
N MET A 1 9.86 -8.63 22.23
CA MET A 1 9.27 -8.49 20.88
C MET A 1 8.63 -9.83 20.55
N ALA A 2 7.41 -9.86 20.01
CA ALA A 2 6.80 -11.11 19.58
C ALA A 2 7.71 -11.78 18.55
N GLU A 3 8.02 -13.06 18.73
CA GLU A 3 8.87 -13.84 17.83
C GLU A 3 7.98 -14.31 16.66
N TYR A 4 7.72 -13.41 15.71
CA TYR A 4 6.97 -13.75 14.50
C TYR A 4 7.80 -14.71 13.65
N ALA A 5 7.13 -15.64 12.96
CA ALA A 5 7.80 -16.55 12.02
C ALA A 5 8.41 -15.82 10.81
N HIS A 6 7.76 -14.71 10.41
CA HIS A 6 8.18 -13.84 9.31
C HIS A 6 8.19 -12.39 9.80
N PRO A 7 9.19 -11.96 10.59
CA PRO A 7 9.27 -10.57 11.05
C PRO A 7 9.55 -9.59 9.90
N GLU A 8 10.12 -10.06 8.80
CA GLU A 8 10.49 -9.25 7.62
C GLU A 8 9.31 -8.67 6.85
N VAL A 9 8.09 -9.21 7.03
CA VAL A 9 6.88 -8.68 6.37
C VAL A 9 6.18 -7.58 7.20
N LEU A 10 6.74 -7.20 8.35
CA LEU A 10 6.19 -6.16 9.21
C LEU A 10 7.20 -5.04 9.46
N VAL A 11 6.73 -3.80 9.33
CA VAL A 11 7.51 -2.60 9.67
C VAL A 11 6.78 -1.78 10.73
N SER A 12 7.54 -1.03 11.55
CA SER A 12 6.94 -0.14 12.56
C SER A 12 6.52 1.21 11.95
N THR A 13 5.62 1.93 12.61
CA THR A 13 5.30 3.33 12.29
C THR A 13 6.54 4.24 12.34
N ASP A 14 7.49 3.92 13.21
CA ASP A 14 8.77 4.63 13.29
C ASP A 14 9.64 4.41 12.05
N TRP A 15 9.76 3.15 11.62
CA TRP A 15 10.46 2.81 10.38
C TRP A 15 9.83 3.53 9.18
N VAL A 16 8.50 3.49 9.05
CA VAL A 16 7.80 4.18 7.94
C VAL A 16 8.09 5.68 7.94
N SER A 17 8.11 6.33 9.11
CA SER A 17 8.41 7.77 9.20
C SER A 17 9.81 8.17 8.75
N GLN A 18 10.76 7.23 8.76
CA GLN A 18 12.13 7.45 8.31
C GLN A 18 12.32 7.19 6.81
N HIS A 19 11.34 6.57 6.15
CA HIS A 19 11.43 6.08 4.78
C HIS A 19 10.34 6.66 3.85
N THR A 20 9.65 7.74 4.25
CA THR A 20 8.60 8.38 3.44
C THR A 20 9.10 8.96 2.12
N ASN A 21 10.41 9.29 2.04
CA ASN A 21 11.04 9.94 0.89
C ASN A 21 12.00 9.01 0.12
N ASP A 22 12.05 7.73 0.47
CA ASP A 22 12.96 6.80 -0.20
C ASP A 22 12.45 6.47 -1.62
N PRO A 23 13.32 6.57 -2.65
CA PRO A 23 12.90 6.41 -4.04
C PRO A 23 12.40 4.99 -4.35
N ASP A 24 12.93 4.00 -3.63
CA ASP A 24 12.65 2.57 -3.85
C ASP A 24 11.50 2.05 -2.97
N ILE A 25 10.85 2.92 -2.19
CA ILE A 25 9.73 2.58 -1.31
C ILE A 25 8.46 3.27 -1.80
N ARG A 26 7.34 2.54 -1.77
CA ARG A 26 6.02 3.12 -1.99
C ARG A 26 5.07 2.76 -0.86
N ILE A 27 4.61 3.78 -0.15
CA ILE A 27 3.61 3.63 0.89
C ILE A 27 2.23 3.59 0.22
N VAL A 28 1.41 2.61 0.58
CA VAL A 28 0.07 2.39 0.03
C VAL A 28 -0.94 2.43 1.16
N GLU A 29 -1.91 3.33 1.04
CA GLU A 29 -3.11 3.34 1.88
C GLU A 29 -4.24 2.56 1.18
N SER A 30 -4.83 1.61 1.89
CA SER A 30 -6.02 0.87 1.44
C SER A 30 -6.98 0.65 2.60
N ASP A 31 -8.15 1.26 2.49
CA ASP A 31 -9.15 1.40 3.55
C ASP A 31 -10.50 0.80 3.13
N GLU A 32 -11.35 0.50 4.11
CA GLU A 32 -12.76 0.22 3.83
C GLU A 32 -13.50 1.49 3.40
N ASP A 33 -13.26 2.59 4.15
CA ASP A 33 -13.76 3.91 3.80
C ASP A 33 -12.86 4.53 2.74
N VAL A 34 -13.26 4.42 1.48
CA VAL A 34 -12.49 4.95 0.36
C VAL A 34 -12.26 6.46 0.44
N LEU A 35 -13.04 7.23 1.20
CA LEU A 35 -12.86 8.69 1.31
C LEU A 35 -11.85 9.09 2.40
N LEU A 36 -11.33 8.13 3.15
CA LEU A 36 -10.47 8.37 4.31
C LEU A 36 -9.07 8.87 3.92
N TYR A 37 -8.56 8.45 2.77
CA TYR A 37 -7.30 8.94 2.23
C TYR A 37 -7.35 10.46 1.97
N GLU A 38 -8.45 10.95 1.41
CA GLU A 38 -8.63 12.36 1.03
C GLU A 38 -8.73 13.30 2.24
N VAL A 39 -9.12 12.79 3.41
CA VAL A 39 -9.12 13.61 4.64
C VAL A 39 -7.71 13.81 5.21
N GLY A 40 -6.77 12.96 4.83
CA GLY A 40 -5.34 13.08 5.10
C GLY A 40 -4.66 11.72 5.18
N HIS A 41 -3.43 11.60 4.69
CA HIS A 41 -2.67 10.36 4.55
C HIS A 41 -1.18 10.58 4.89
N ILE A 42 -0.41 9.50 5.00
CA ILE A 42 1.04 9.58 5.21
C ILE A 42 1.68 10.26 4.01
N GLU A 43 2.64 11.16 4.25
CA GLU A 43 3.38 11.84 3.17
C GLU A 43 4.01 10.82 2.19
N GLY A 44 3.79 11.04 0.90
CA GLY A 44 4.25 10.13 -0.16
C GLY A 44 3.37 8.88 -0.37
N ALA A 45 2.33 8.68 0.44
CA ALA A 45 1.42 7.54 0.26
C ALA A 45 0.52 7.70 -0.96
N VAL A 46 0.37 6.61 -1.72
CA VAL A 46 -0.63 6.50 -2.78
C VAL A 46 -1.83 5.70 -2.29
N LYS A 47 -3.02 6.06 -2.76
CA LYS A 47 -4.25 5.30 -2.51
C LYS A 47 -4.34 4.09 -3.44
N ILE A 48 -4.75 2.93 -2.92
CA ILE A 48 -5.27 1.81 -3.71
C ILE A 48 -6.66 1.46 -3.18
N ASP A 49 -7.66 1.67 -4.03
CA ASP A 49 -9.06 1.35 -3.74
C ASP A 49 -9.33 -0.13 -4.11
N TRP A 50 -9.71 -0.92 -3.11
CA TRP A 50 -9.96 -2.34 -3.29
C TRP A 50 -11.07 -2.64 -4.29
N GLN A 51 -12.07 -1.77 -4.43
CA GLN A 51 -13.22 -1.98 -5.28
C GLN A 51 -12.94 -1.54 -6.72
N THR A 52 -12.33 -0.37 -6.91
CA THR A 52 -12.14 0.21 -8.25
C THR A 52 -10.81 -0.15 -8.88
N ASP A 53 -9.75 -0.32 -8.08
CA ASP A 53 -8.41 -0.63 -8.58
C ASP A 53 -8.14 -2.14 -8.64
N LEU A 54 -8.63 -2.95 -7.70
CA LEU A 54 -8.23 -4.37 -7.57
C LEU A 54 -9.25 -5.40 -8.08
N GLN A 55 -10.49 -4.98 -8.35
CA GLN A 55 -11.56 -5.88 -8.81
C GLN A 55 -11.98 -5.62 -10.25
N ASP A 56 -12.40 -6.68 -10.94
CA ASP A 56 -13.10 -6.52 -12.21
C ASP A 56 -14.49 -5.89 -11.97
N GLN A 57 -14.87 -4.97 -12.85
CA GLN A 57 -16.07 -4.16 -12.67
C GLN A 57 -17.34 -4.84 -13.22
N LEU A 58 -17.21 -6.00 -13.88
CA LEU A 58 -18.33 -6.74 -14.47
C LEU A 58 -18.52 -8.12 -13.84
N ILE A 59 -17.44 -8.78 -13.48
CA ILE A 59 -17.48 -10.12 -12.86
C ILE A 59 -16.89 -10.10 -11.46
N ARG A 60 -17.28 -11.08 -10.63
CA ARG A 60 -16.72 -11.26 -9.29
C ARG A 60 -15.36 -11.95 -9.37
N ASP A 61 -14.37 -11.21 -9.85
CA ASP A 61 -12.98 -11.65 -9.93
C ASP A 61 -12.02 -10.45 -9.73
N TYR A 62 -10.73 -10.73 -9.55
CA TYR A 62 -9.69 -9.70 -9.54
C TYR A 62 -9.46 -9.15 -10.96
N ILE A 63 -8.81 -8.00 -11.04
CA ILE A 63 -8.33 -7.50 -12.33
C ILE A 63 -7.34 -8.47 -12.98
N ASP A 64 -7.18 -8.42 -14.31
CA ASP A 64 -6.19 -9.25 -15.00
C ASP A 64 -4.75 -8.71 -14.82
N LYS A 65 -3.76 -9.51 -15.27
CA LYS A 65 -2.34 -9.14 -15.20
C LYS A 65 -2.04 -7.80 -15.87
N ALA A 66 -2.63 -7.50 -17.02
CA ALA A 66 -2.34 -6.28 -17.76
C ALA A 66 -2.87 -5.03 -17.04
N LYS A 67 -4.06 -5.13 -16.44
CA LYS A 67 -4.62 -4.09 -15.58
C LYS A 67 -3.75 -3.90 -14.33
N PHE A 68 -3.25 -4.97 -13.71
CA PHE A 68 -2.39 -4.88 -12.53
C PHE A 68 -1.03 -4.23 -12.85
N GLU A 69 -0.39 -4.64 -13.95
CA GLU A 69 0.84 -3.99 -14.46
C GLU A 69 0.64 -2.49 -14.71
N LYS A 70 -0.49 -2.13 -15.32
CA LYS A 70 -0.83 -0.72 -15.57
C LYS A 70 -1.05 0.05 -14.27
N LEU A 71 -1.81 -0.51 -13.32
CA LEU A 71 -2.06 0.11 -12.03
C LEU A 71 -0.75 0.42 -11.31
N LEU A 72 0.13 -0.57 -11.16
CA LEU A 72 1.40 -0.39 -10.45
C LEU A 72 2.31 0.60 -11.19
N SER A 73 2.35 0.56 -12.52
CA SER A 73 3.05 1.55 -13.33
C SER A 73 2.57 2.97 -13.03
N GLU A 74 1.26 3.19 -12.98
CA GLU A 74 0.65 4.50 -12.74
C GLU A 74 0.82 4.99 -11.30
N LYS A 75 0.98 4.07 -10.34
CA LYS A 75 1.28 4.38 -8.93
C LYS A 75 2.78 4.55 -8.65
N GLY A 76 3.63 4.48 -9.69
CA GLY A 76 5.07 4.61 -9.56
C GLY A 76 5.72 3.44 -8.79
N ILE A 77 5.20 2.23 -9.00
CA ILE A 77 5.67 0.97 -8.38
C ILE A 77 6.32 0.12 -9.48
N ALA A 78 7.61 -0.15 -9.35
CA ALA A 78 8.35 -1.09 -10.18
C ALA A 78 8.41 -2.48 -9.52
N ASN A 79 8.91 -3.48 -10.23
CA ASN A 79 9.03 -4.85 -9.71
C ASN A 79 9.89 -4.97 -8.45
N ASP A 80 10.89 -4.09 -8.29
CA ASP A 80 11.85 -4.06 -7.20
C ASP A 80 11.54 -3.01 -6.12
N THR A 81 10.44 -2.27 -6.26
CA THR A 81 9.93 -1.34 -5.25
C THR A 81 9.49 -2.10 -4.01
N THR A 82 9.83 -1.60 -2.82
CA THR A 82 9.26 -2.12 -1.57
C THR A 82 7.93 -1.43 -1.30
N VAL A 83 6.85 -2.18 -1.29
CA VAL A 83 5.49 -1.67 -1.05
C VAL A 83 5.10 -1.85 0.41
N VAL A 84 4.76 -0.75 1.07
CA VAL A 84 4.39 -0.71 2.49
C VAL A 84 2.89 -0.44 2.60
N PHE A 85 2.12 -1.43 3.06
CA PHE A 85 0.67 -1.32 3.19
C PHE A 85 0.26 -0.83 4.58
N TYR A 86 -0.70 0.09 4.62
CA TYR A 86 -1.40 0.47 5.84
C TYR A 86 -2.85 0.86 5.54
N GLY A 87 -3.70 0.85 6.56
CA GLY A 87 -5.08 1.32 6.42
C GLY A 87 -5.84 1.33 7.74
N ASP A 88 -7.14 1.59 7.64
CA ASP A 88 -8.10 1.59 8.73
C ASP A 88 -8.41 0.18 9.27
N LYS A 89 -9.20 0.13 10.35
CA LYS A 89 -9.75 -1.10 10.94
C LYS A 89 -8.70 -2.20 11.14
N ASN A 90 -7.59 -1.84 11.78
CA ASN A 90 -6.49 -2.75 12.08
C ASN A 90 -5.88 -3.40 10.81
N ASN A 91 -5.69 -2.60 9.75
CA ASN A 91 -5.14 -3.01 8.45
C ASN A 91 -6.00 -4.00 7.67
N TRP A 92 -7.32 -3.99 7.83
CA TRP A 92 -8.16 -5.00 7.18
C TRP A 92 -8.00 -4.97 5.64
N TRP A 93 -8.21 -3.81 5.02
CA TRP A 93 -8.06 -3.67 3.57
C TRP A 93 -6.61 -3.53 3.10
N ALA A 94 -5.72 -3.02 3.95
CA ALA A 94 -4.29 -3.06 3.72
C ALA A 94 -3.75 -4.49 3.57
N CYS A 95 -4.19 -5.43 4.43
CA CYS A 95 -3.83 -6.85 4.34
C CYS A 95 -4.50 -7.54 3.12
N TYR A 96 -5.70 -7.12 2.73
CA TYR A 96 -6.31 -7.57 1.47
C TYR A 96 -5.48 -7.12 0.26
N ALA A 97 -5.12 -5.84 0.17
CA ALA A 97 -4.27 -5.31 -0.89
C ALA A 97 -2.90 -6.00 -0.92
N TYR A 98 -2.27 -6.17 0.25
CA TYR A 98 -1.04 -6.97 0.41
C TYR A 98 -1.22 -8.37 -0.20
N TRP A 99 -2.32 -9.07 0.12
CA TRP A 99 -2.59 -10.40 -0.43
C TRP A 99 -2.77 -10.39 -1.95
N VAL A 100 -3.47 -9.40 -2.52
CA VAL A 100 -3.59 -9.26 -3.98
C VAL A 100 -2.22 -9.06 -4.62
N PHE A 101 -1.35 -8.25 -4.02
CA PHE A 101 0.02 -8.06 -4.51
C PHE A 101 0.83 -9.36 -4.47
N LYS A 102 0.69 -10.17 -3.40
CA LYS A 102 1.30 -11.51 -3.34
C LYS A 102 0.72 -12.45 -4.40
N LEU A 103 -0.58 -12.38 -4.69
CA LEU A 103 -1.24 -13.17 -5.74
C LEU A 103 -0.63 -12.90 -7.12
N PHE A 104 -0.30 -11.64 -7.42
CA PHE A 104 0.40 -11.23 -8.64
C PHE A 104 1.94 -11.32 -8.55
N GLY A 105 2.47 -11.97 -7.52
CA GLY A 105 3.90 -12.28 -7.42
C GLY A 105 4.79 -11.11 -7.01
N HIS A 106 4.25 -10.02 -6.46
CA HIS A 106 5.08 -8.95 -5.92
C HIS A 106 5.85 -9.43 -4.67
N GLU A 107 7.18 -9.39 -4.72
CA GLU A 107 8.02 -9.98 -3.68
C GLU A 107 8.15 -9.08 -2.46
N LYS A 108 8.56 -7.82 -2.68
CA LYS A 108 8.90 -6.84 -1.63
C LYS A 108 7.66 -6.11 -1.10
N ALA A 109 6.79 -6.86 -0.45
CA ALA A 109 5.59 -6.31 0.20
C ALA A 109 5.72 -6.45 1.72
N VAL A 110 5.37 -5.40 2.47
CA VAL A 110 5.36 -5.37 3.94
C VAL A 110 4.14 -4.61 4.47
N VAL A 111 3.74 -4.86 5.71
CA VAL A 111 2.60 -4.17 6.35
C VAL A 111 3.09 -3.32 7.52
N MET A 112 2.62 -2.07 7.60
CA MET A 112 2.90 -1.20 8.74
C MET A 112 2.11 -1.66 9.96
N ASN A 113 2.80 -2.17 10.97
CA ASN A 113 2.20 -2.70 12.18
C ASN A 113 1.46 -1.59 12.97
N GLY A 114 0.16 -1.79 13.16
CA GLY A 114 -0.76 -0.84 13.80
C GLY A 114 -1.55 0.05 12.83
N GLY A 115 -1.17 0.09 11.55
CA GLY A 115 -1.93 0.76 10.50
C GLY A 115 -2.13 2.25 10.69
N ARG A 116 -3.17 2.79 10.06
CA ARG A 116 -3.54 4.22 10.16
C ARG A 116 -3.84 4.62 11.60
N GLN A 117 -4.53 3.75 12.34
CA GLN A 117 -4.93 4.01 13.72
C GLN A 117 -3.72 4.33 14.60
N LYS A 118 -2.70 3.46 14.62
CA LYS A 118 -1.51 3.67 15.45
C LYS A 118 -0.70 4.91 15.02
N TRP A 119 -0.64 5.19 13.71
CA TRP A 119 0.02 6.40 13.20
C TRP A 119 -0.64 7.67 13.76
N VAL A 120 -1.97 7.73 13.73
CA VAL A 120 -2.76 8.86 14.26
C VAL A 120 -2.65 8.95 15.79
N GLU A 121 -2.74 7.82 16.50
CA GLU A 121 -2.61 7.77 17.97
C GLU A 121 -1.22 8.24 18.44
N GLU A 122 -0.18 8.01 17.65
CA GLU A 122 1.18 8.51 17.91
C GLU A 122 1.35 10.00 17.58
N GLY A 123 0.31 10.68 17.07
CA GLY A 123 0.38 12.09 16.70
C GLY A 123 1.29 12.37 15.50
N ARG A 124 1.54 11.38 14.64
CA ARG A 124 2.38 11.52 13.46
C ARG A 124 1.68 12.35 12.38
N PRO A 125 2.44 13.08 11.55
CA PRO A 125 1.85 14.01 10.57
C PRO A 125 1.05 13.27 9.50
N LEU A 126 0.00 13.93 9.02
CA LEU A 126 -0.75 13.56 7.82
C LEU A 126 -0.78 14.76 6.89
N THR A 127 -0.80 14.50 5.59
CA THR A 127 -0.96 15.52 4.54
C THR A 127 -2.18 15.22 3.67
N LYS A 128 -2.64 16.21 2.92
CA LYS A 128 -3.62 16.04 1.84
C LYS A 128 -2.95 16.12 0.45
N ASP A 129 -1.65 16.34 0.42
CA ASP A 129 -0.88 16.47 -0.82
C ASP A 129 -0.71 15.11 -1.46
N VAL A 130 -1.48 14.87 -2.52
CA VAL A 130 -1.40 13.63 -3.30
C VAL A 130 -0.09 13.61 -4.07
N PRO A 131 0.78 12.60 -3.86
CA PRO A 131 2.06 12.55 -4.55
C PRO A 131 1.88 12.24 -6.05
N SER A 132 2.84 12.70 -6.86
CA SER A 132 2.92 12.38 -8.28
C SER A 132 4.26 11.71 -8.56
N TYR A 133 4.21 10.40 -8.86
CA TYR A 133 5.39 9.61 -9.20
C TYR A 133 5.46 9.37 -10.71
N PRO A 134 6.67 9.33 -11.32
CA PRO A 134 6.83 8.92 -12.70
C PRO A 134 6.28 7.51 -12.93
N LYS A 135 5.71 7.26 -14.11
CA LYS A 135 5.31 5.91 -14.48
C LYS A 135 6.52 4.99 -14.53
N THR A 136 6.37 3.78 -14.00
CA THR A 136 7.40 2.74 -14.00
C THR A 136 7.11 1.67 -15.05
N SER A 137 8.01 0.69 -15.19
CA SER A 137 7.72 -0.56 -15.88
C SER A 137 7.47 -1.66 -14.86
N TYR A 138 6.28 -2.24 -14.86
CA TYR A 138 5.93 -3.39 -14.02
C TYR A 138 5.56 -4.60 -14.89
N LYS A 139 6.03 -5.78 -14.52
CA LYS A 139 5.70 -7.05 -15.18
C LYS A 139 5.29 -8.09 -14.15
N VAL A 140 4.11 -8.68 -14.30
CA VAL A 140 3.68 -9.78 -13.44
C VAL A 140 4.47 -11.05 -13.80
N SER A 141 4.97 -11.74 -12.79
CA SER A 141 5.68 -13.01 -12.93
C SER A 141 4.78 -14.21 -13.24
#